data_AF-A0A6N3T3C0-F1
#
_entry.id   AF-A0A6N3T3C0-F1
#
_cell.length_a   1.000
_cell.length_b   1.000
_cell.length_c   1.000
_cell.angle_alpha   90.00
_cell.angle_beta   90.00
_cell.angle_gamma   90.00
#
_symmetry.space_group_name_H-M   'P 1'
#
loop_
_entity.id
_entity.type
_entity.pdbx_description
1 polymer ?
#
loop_
_entity_poly.entity_id
_entity_poly.type
_entity_poly.pdbx_seq_one_letter_code
_entity_poly.pdbx_strand_id
1 'polypeptide(L)'
;MTDTKKLETFGVIDPGTNILLEVVRAPTAIDAVRRLETSMRGADYVAVRDYAQGGEESLNGTDPVYLVYALDDSGLDAEGLARDDAGLVRESADEVGVFVSSPKAVS
;
A
#
# COMPACT_ATOMS: atom_id res chain seq x y z
N MET A 1 11.91 24.17 -10.93
CA MET A 1 10.76 23.57 -11.64
C MET A 1 10.28 22.42 -10.77
N THR A 2 9.05 22.49 -10.27
CA THR A 2 8.43 21.37 -9.56
C THR A 2 8.14 20.30 -10.59
N ASP A 3 8.97 19.25 -10.63
CA ASP A 3 8.64 18.03 -11.36
C ASP A 3 7.28 17.57 -10.84
N THR A 4 6.26 17.70 -11.68
CA THR A 4 4.96 17.12 -11.40
C THR A 4 5.15 15.63 -11.63
N LYS A 5 5.60 14.91 -10.59
CA LYS A 5 5.70 13.45 -10.66
C LYS A 5 4.34 12.92 -11.08
N LYS A 6 4.31 12.20 -12.21
CA LYS A 6 3.10 11.52 -12.67
C LYS A 6 2.62 10.61 -11.54
N LEU A 7 1.35 10.71 -11.18
CA LEU A 7 0.75 9.83 -10.18
C LEU A 7 0.43 8.50 -10.87
N GLU A 8 0.75 7.41 -10.19
CA GLU A 8 0.38 6.04 -10.55
C GLU A 8 -0.80 5.59 -9.68
N THR A 9 -1.60 4.65 -10.19
CA THR A 9 -2.71 4.06 -9.43
C THR A 9 -2.28 2.75 -8.80
N PHE A 10 -2.38 2.65 -7.47
CA PHE A 10 -1.99 1.47 -6.71
C PHE A 10 -3.18 0.83 -6.00
N GLY A 11 -3.24 -0.50 -5.99
CA GLY A 11 -4.08 -1.26 -5.08
C GLY A 11 -3.25 -1.62 -3.85
N VAL A 12 -3.60 -1.07 -2.69
CA VAL A 12 -2.91 -1.34 -1.43
C VAL A 12 -3.78 -2.26 -0.59
N ILE A 13 -3.26 -3.45 -0.29
CA ILE A 13 -3.95 -4.48 0.49
C ILE A 13 -3.29 -4.62 1.87
N ASP A 14 -4.06 -4.39 2.94
CA ASP A 14 -3.69 -4.82 4.30
C ASP A 14 -4.16 -6.28 4.45
N PRO A 15 -3.24 -7.27 4.56
CA PRO A 15 -3.58 -8.68 4.64
C PRO A 15 -3.95 -9.13 6.06
N GLY A 16 -4.09 -8.21 7.02
CA GLY A 16 -4.48 -8.52 8.39
C GLY A 16 -5.85 -9.22 8.51
N THR A 17 -6.26 -9.54 9.74
CA THR A 17 -7.48 -10.31 10.03
C THR A 17 -8.73 -9.78 9.32
N ASN A 18 -8.81 -8.46 9.14
CA ASN A 18 -9.80 -7.83 8.27
C ASN A 18 -9.07 -7.30 7.04
N ILE A 19 -9.08 -8.09 5.96
CA ILE A 19 -8.50 -7.66 4.69
C ILE A 19 -9.12 -6.32 4.30
N LEU A 20 -8.27 -5.35 4.01
CA LEU A 20 -8.65 -4.06 3.44
C LEU A 20 -8.00 -3.95 2.07
N LEU A 21 -8.75 -3.43 1.09
CA LEU A 21 -8.23 -2.96 -0.18
C LEU A 21 -8.58 -1.48 -0.31
N GLU A 22 -7.60 -0.66 -0.67
CA GLU A 22 -7.82 0.73 -1.07
C GLU A 22 -7.08 1.03 -2.38
N VAL A 23 -7.76 1.75 -3.28
CA VAL A 23 -7.17 2.25 -4.51
C VAL A 23 -6.61 3.65 -4.26
N VAL A 24 -5.30 3.80 -4.37
CA VAL A 24 -4.59 5.02 -3.99
C VAL A 24 -3.77 5.54 -5.16
N ARG A 25 -4.00 6.80 -5.54
CA ARG A 25 -3.15 7.50 -6.51
C ARG A 25 -1.95 8.15 -5.82
N ALA A 26 -0.74 7.70 -6.09
CA ALA A 26 0.46 8.22 -5.43
C ALA A 26 1.66 8.29 -6.38
N PRO A 27 2.72 9.04 -6.03
CA PRO A 27 3.96 9.05 -6.82
C PRO A 27 4.79 7.77 -6.69
N THR A 28 4.59 7.00 -5.61
CA THR A 28 5.30 5.75 -5.32
C THR A 28 4.41 4.81 -4.50
N ALA A 29 4.71 3.51 -4.51
CA ALA A 29 4.04 2.52 -3.66
C ALA A 29 4.16 2.83 -2.16
N ILE A 30 5.31 3.33 -1.70
CA ILE A 30 5.50 3.76 -0.30
C ILE A 30 4.56 4.92 0.04
N ASP A 31 4.42 5.90 -0.85
CA ASP A 31 3.49 7.01 -0.64
C ASP A 31 2.03 6.54 -0.64
N ALA A 32 1.70 5.49 -1.41
CA ALA A 32 0.38 4.87 -1.38
C ALA A 32 0.09 4.21 -0.02
N VAL A 33 1.03 3.42 0.50
CA VAL A 33 0.95 2.78 1.83
C VAL A 33 0.82 3.83 2.94
N ARG A 34 1.61 4.90 2.90
CA ARG A 34 1.53 6.01 3.86
C ARG A 34 0.16 6.67 3.88
N ARG A 35 -0.47 6.84 2.72
CA ARG A 35 -1.81 7.45 2.63
C ARG A 35 -2.88 6.54 3.22
N LEU A 36 -2.83 5.24 2.91
CA LEU A 36 -3.72 4.25 3.52
C LEU A 36 -3.57 4.24 5.06
N GLU A 37 -2.34 4.21 5.58
CA GLU A 37 -2.14 4.27 7.04
C GLU A 37 -2.58 5.60 7.65
N THR A 38 -2.37 6.72 6.95
CA THR A 38 -2.85 8.03 7.41
C THR A 38 -4.38 8.03 7.53
N SER A 39 -5.08 7.42 6.58
CA SER A 39 -6.55 7.28 6.60
C SER A 39 -7.02 6.40 7.75
N MET A 40 -6.37 5.26 7.98
CA MET A 40 -6.75 4.30 9.02
C MET A 40 -6.36 4.71 10.44
N ARG A 41 -5.17 5.31 10.61
CA ARG A 41 -4.51 5.46 11.92
C ARG A 41 -4.10 6.90 12.24
N GLY A 42 -4.26 7.83 11.29
CA GLY A 42 -3.96 9.24 11.47
C GLY A 42 -2.51 9.61 11.18
N ALA A 43 -2.27 10.91 10.97
CA ALA A 43 -0.96 11.45 10.62
C ALA A 43 0.09 11.28 11.73
N ASP A 44 -0.31 11.35 13.01
CA ASP A 44 0.61 11.19 14.15
C ASP A 44 1.20 9.78 14.20
N TYR A 45 0.42 8.77 13.83
CA TYR A 45 0.90 7.39 13.69
C TYR A 45 1.96 7.29 12.60
N VAL A 46 1.69 7.84 11.41
CA VAL A 46 2.59 7.79 10.26
C VAL A 46 3.88 8.59 10.50
N ALA A 47 3.81 9.69 11.26
CA ALA A 47 4.96 10.54 11.54
C ALA A 47 6.11 9.81 12.25
N VAL A 48 5.80 8.76 13.03
CA VAL A 48 6.76 7.96 13.81
C VAL A 48 7.11 6.62 13.15
N ARG A 49 6.78 6.44 11.86
CA ARG A 49 6.99 5.21 11.11
C ARG A 49 8.04 5.36 10.01
N ASP A 50 8.78 4.29 9.76
CA ASP A 50 9.58 4.09 8.56
C ASP A 50 8.90 3.06 7.66
N TYR A 51 9.14 3.22 6.35
CA TYR A 51 8.50 2.41 5.32
C TYR A 51 9.58 1.85 4.42
N ALA A 52 9.61 0.54 4.28
CA ALA A 52 10.58 -0.16 3.44
C ALA A 52 9.90 -1.27 2.65
N GLN A 53 10.44 -1.56 1.47
CA GLN A 53 10.09 -2.78 0.76
C GLN A 53 10.72 -3.97 1.49
N GLY A 54 9.88 -4.94 1.84
CA GLY A 54 10.26 -6.24 2.39
C GLY A 54 10.04 -7.36 1.38
N GLY A 55 10.05 -8.59 1.88
CA GLY A 55 9.70 -9.79 1.14
C GLY A 55 8.53 -10.53 1.80
N GLU A 56 8.13 -11.67 1.22
CA GLU A 56 7.06 -12.53 1.77
C GLU A 56 7.33 -12.93 3.23
N GLU A 57 8.60 -13.05 3.64
CA GLU A 57 8.98 -13.34 5.01
C GLU A 57 8.46 -12.31 6.02
N SER A 58 8.25 -11.06 5.56
CA SER A 58 7.72 -9.98 6.40
C SER A 58 6.28 -10.24 6.83
N LEU A 59 5.50 -11.03 6.07
CA LEU A 59 4.12 -11.38 6.40
C LEU A 59 4.00 -12.18 7.71
N ASN A 60 5.10 -12.80 8.16
CA ASN A 60 5.16 -13.52 9.43
C ASN A 60 5.70 -12.65 10.59
N GLY A 61 6.02 -11.38 10.32
CA GLY A 61 6.52 -10.42 11.30
C GLY A 61 5.42 -9.84 12.19
N THR A 62 5.82 -8.93 13.09
CA THR A 62 4.90 -8.25 14.01
C THR A 62 4.49 -6.86 13.53
N ASP A 63 5.24 -6.29 12.59
CA ASP A 63 4.96 -4.96 12.04
C ASP A 63 3.85 -5.05 10.98
N PRO A 64 3.06 -3.99 10.78
CA PRO A 64 2.11 -3.91 9.67
C PRO A 64 2.79 -4.14 8.32
N VAL A 65 2.15 -4.96 7.49
CA VAL A 65 2.61 -5.31 6.14
C VAL A 65 1.52 -5.01 5.13
N TYR A 66 1.92 -4.58 3.94
CA TYR A 66 1.03 -4.22 2.85
C TYR A 66 1.48 -4.90 1.55
N LEU A 67 0.54 -5.49 0.83
CA LEU A 67 0.77 -5.96 -0.53
C LEU A 67 0.33 -4.86 -1.48
N VAL A 68 1.22 -4.43 -2.38
CA VAL A 68 0.93 -3.32 -3.30
C VAL A 68 0.99 -3.80 -4.73
N TYR A 69 -0.04 -3.46 -5.50
CA TYR A 69 -0.20 -3.83 -6.91
C TYR A 69 -0.32 -2.57 -7.77
N ALA A 70 0.24 -2.61 -8.97
CA ALA A 70 0.08 -1.54 -9.96
C ALA A 70 -1.24 -1.76 -10.71
N LEU A 71 -2.12 -0.77 -10.68
CA LEU A 71 -3.44 -0.87 -11.32
C LEU A 71 -3.50 -0.12 -12.65
N ASP A 72 -2.51 0.69 -12.98
CA ASP A 72 -2.44 1.34 -14.29
C ASP A 72 -2.47 0.26 -15.38
N ASP A 73 -3.34 0.46 -16.39
CA ASP A 73 -3.55 -0.47 -17.50
C ASP A 73 -4.10 -1.87 -17.13
N SER A 74 -4.40 -2.13 -15.86
CA SER A 74 -5.03 -3.39 -15.40
C SER A 74 -6.54 -3.48 -15.70
N GLY A 75 -7.17 -2.34 -16.02
CA GLY A 75 -8.63 -2.21 -16.13
C GLY A 75 -9.35 -2.10 -14.78
N LEU A 76 -8.64 -2.25 -13.64
CA LEU A 76 -9.20 -2.16 -12.29
C LEU A 76 -9.04 -0.75 -11.66
N ASP A 77 -8.29 0.15 -12.30
CA ASP A 77 -8.03 1.51 -11.83
C ASP A 77 -9.27 2.41 -11.80
N ALA A 78 -10.33 2.04 -12.52
CA ALA A 78 -11.58 2.79 -12.63
C ALA A 78 -12.76 2.21 -11.83
N GLU A 79 -12.65 1.00 -11.27
CA GLU A 79 -13.82 0.20 -10.86
C GLU A 79 -14.32 0.43 -9.43
N GLY A 80 -13.72 1.32 -8.65
CA GLY A 80 -14.18 1.57 -7.28
C GLY A 80 -14.08 0.32 -6.39
N LEU A 81 -12.97 -0.41 -6.57
CA LEU A 81 -12.69 -1.68 -5.90
C LEU A 81 -12.88 -1.59 -4.39
N ALA A 82 -13.45 -2.65 -3.82
CA ALA A 82 -13.66 -2.81 -2.40
C ALA A 82 -12.94 -4.05 -1.87
N ARG A 83 -13.06 -4.29 -0.56
CA ARG A 83 -12.44 -5.44 0.13
C ARG A 83 -12.57 -6.77 -0.63
N ASP A 84 -13.75 -7.07 -1.15
CA ASP A 84 -14.04 -8.37 -1.75
C ASP A 84 -13.29 -8.58 -3.09
N ASP A 85 -12.80 -7.50 -3.68
CA ASP A 85 -12.01 -7.51 -4.93
C ASP A 85 -10.51 -7.72 -4.68
N ALA A 86 -10.07 -7.85 -3.42
CA ALA A 86 -8.67 -8.10 -3.09
C ALA A 86 -8.11 -9.36 -3.75
N GLY A 87 -8.95 -10.39 -3.94
CA GLY A 87 -8.57 -11.59 -4.69
C GLY A 87 -8.36 -11.31 -6.17
N LEU A 88 -9.26 -10.54 -6.79
CA LEU A 88 -9.19 -10.16 -8.20
C LEU A 88 -7.93 -9.33 -8.50
N VAL A 89 -7.62 -8.34 -7.64
CA VAL A 89 -6.40 -7.53 -7.76
C VAL A 89 -5.15 -8.40 -7.76
N ARG A 90 -5.06 -9.36 -6.81
CA ARG A 90 -3.90 -10.26 -6.71
C ARG A 90 -3.71 -11.15 -7.93
N GLU A 91 -4.81 -11.53 -8.60
CA GLU A 91 -4.76 -12.41 -9.79
C GLU A 91 -4.52 -11.65 -11.09
N SER A 92 -4.92 -10.37 -11.15
CA SER A 92 -5.05 -9.64 -12.42
C SER A 92 -4.11 -8.44 -12.55
N ALA A 93 -3.50 -7.97 -11.45
CA ALA A 93 -2.60 -6.83 -11.45
C ALA A 93 -1.16 -7.24 -11.14
N ASP A 94 -0.20 -6.48 -11.67
CA ASP A 94 1.21 -6.72 -11.42
C ASP A 94 1.59 -6.34 -9.98
N GLU A 95 2.18 -7.28 -9.25
CA GLU A 95 2.68 -7.00 -7.90
C GLU A 95 3.88 -6.04 -7.96
N VAL A 96 3.78 -4.94 -7.23
CA VAL A 96 4.89 -4.00 -7.02
C VAL A 96 5.78 -4.48 -5.88
N GLY A 97 5.17 -5.03 -4.83
CA GLY A 97 5.86 -5.76 -3.78
C GLY A 97 5.18 -5.69 -2.42
N VAL A 98 5.90 -6.23 -1.43
CA VAL A 98 5.52 -6.24 -0.02
C VAL A 98 6.19 -5.06 0.69
N PHE A 99 5.42 -4.29 1.45
CA PHE A 99 5.91 -3.10 2.17
C PHE A 99 5.63 -3.21 3.66
N VAL A 100 6.63 -2.88 4.47
CA VAL A 100 6.56 -2.94 5.93
C VAL A 100 6.53 -1.53 6.49
N SER A 101 5.64 -1.30 7.46
CA SER A 101 5.56 -0.07 8.25
C SER A 101 6.07 -0.34 9.66
N SER A 102 7.30 0.07 9.97
CA SER A 102 7.94 -0.19 11.26
C SER A 102 8.07 1.08 12.09
N PRO A 103 8.14 1.01 13.44
CA PRO A 103 8.54 2.15 14.24
C PRO A 103 9.90 2.69 13.78
N LYS A 104 10.05 4.02 13.74
CA LYS A 104 11.36 4.65 13.63
C LYS A 104 12.25 4.18 14.78
N ALA A 105 13.50 3.88 14.49
CA ALA A 105 14.48 3.62 15.53
C ALA A 105 14.58 4.85 16.46
N VAL A 106 14.30 4.67 17.74
CA VAL A 106 14.62 5.67 18.76
C VAL A 106 16.14 5.69 18.90
N SER A 107 16.76 6.78 18.46
CA SER A 107 18.18 7.07 18.70
C SER A 107 18.40 7.59 20.11
#